data_AF-A0A970C1W7-F1
#
_entry.id   AF-A0A970C1W7-F1
#
_cell.length_a   1.000
_cell.length_b   1.000
_cell.length_c   1.000
_cell.angle_alpha   90.00
_cell.angle_beta   90.00
_cell.angle_gamma   90.00
#
_symmetry.space_group_name_H-M   'P 1'
#
loop_
_entity.id
_entity.type
_entity.pdbx_description
1 polymer ?
#
loop_
_entity_poly.entity_id
_entity_poly.type
_entity_poly.pdbx_seq_one_letter_code
_entity_poly.pdbx_strand_id
1 'polypeptide(L)'
;MTAMLEMANWLQTVEHAAFELYQQAAGLFGADAPFVRFLDRLAQDETEHYHLMGSAAQYLGSRPAPAISDVALTDETRQRVEEPLRTALADLAAGRMSKRKMVDHLATAEFSEWNTLFVYVVNRLKEQSREFQYGAARMQGHLTRIARFLDGLPEADRPAVDVQNLPRVWEEALLIVEDQDAIRSLMAMFLSRYGKVETAASGEEALARMRRSYYSVILTDINLPGMDGLELFEAALRLDPQIAPHFLFCSGGLSLETWERMQRDNLAVLIKPFALDDLRRAVERIIGLLPTAG
;
A
#
# COMPACT_ATOMS: atom_id res chain seq x y z
N MET A 1 -7.70 12.81 -27.07
CA MET A 1 -7.44 12.27 -25.72
C MET A 1 -6.91 10.86 -25.88
N THR A 2 -5.84 10.47 -25.21
CA THR A 2 -5.32 9.09 -25.31
C THR A 2 -6.21 8.16 -24.51
N ALA A 3 -6.36 6.90 -24.93
CA ALA A 3 -7.22 5.93 -24.23
C ALA A 3 -6.84 5.77 -22.74
N MET A 4 -5.54 5.85 -22.40
CA MET A 4 -5.09 5.84 -21.00
C MET A 4 -5.50 7.09 -20.22
N LEU A 5 -5.48 8.28 -20.84
CA LEU A 5 -5.92 9.50 -20.16
C LEU A 5 -7.43 9.46 -19.88
N GLU A 6 -8.21 8.96 -20.85
CA GLU A 6 -9.63 8.73 -20.66
C GLU A 6 -9.90 7.76 -19.50
N MET A 7 -9.16 6.65 -19.48
CA MET A 7 -9.25 5.63 -18.45
C MET A 7 -8.86 6.17 -17.07
N ALA A 8 -7.77 6.93 -16.94
CA ALA A 8 -7.36 7.53 -15.67
C ALA A 8 -8.41 8.51 -15.12
N ASN A 9 -8.99 9.37 -15.99
CA ASN A 9 -10.07 10.28 -15.59
C ASN A 9 -11.33 9.52 -15.17
N TRP A 10 -11.70 8.47 -15.91
CA TRP A 10 -12.86 7.66 -15.56
C TRP A 10 -12.65 6.88 -14.26
N LEU A 11 -11.49 6.22 -14.08
CA LEU A 11 -11.14 5.54 -12.84
C LEU A 11 -11.23 6.48 -11.65
N GLN A 12 -10.74 7.71 -11.77
CA GLN A 12 -10.90 8.72 -10.72
C GLN A 12 -12.36 8.94 -10.30
N THR A 13 -13.32 8.90 -11.22
CA THR A 13 -14.76 8.98 -10.87
C THR A 13 -15.27 7.73 -10.16
N VAL A 14 -14.74 6.55 -10.51
CA VAL A 14 -15.08 5.28 -9.86
C VAL A 14 -14.55 5.23 -8.42
N GLU A 15 -13.28 5.60 -8.19
CA GLU A 15 -12.69 5.72 -6.84
C GLU A 15 -13.53 6.64 -5.94
N HIS A 16 -14.01 7.75 -6.50
CA HIS A 16 -14.84 8.69 -5.74
C HIS A 16 -16.19 8.08 -5.34
N ALA A 17 -16.85 7.34 -6.25
CA ALA A 17 -18.11 6.66 -5.94
C ALA A 17 -17.93 5.56 -4.88
N ALA A 18 -16.82 4.82 -4.93
CA ALA A 18 -16.48 3.84 -3.91
C ALA A 18 -16.20 4.49 -2.55
N PHE A 19 -15.47 5.61 -2.52
CA PHE A 19 -15.29 6.43 -1.32
C PHE A 19 -16.63 6.82 -0.69
N GLU A 20 -17.56 7.38 -1.49
CA GLU A 20 -18.88 7.79 -0.98
C GLU A 20 -19.64 6.61 -0.39
N LEU A 21 -19.59 5.44 -1.06
CA LEU A 21 -20.23 4.22 -0.58
C LEU A 21 -19.67 3.80 0.79
N TYR A 22 -18.35 3.70 0.93
CA TYR A 22 -17.72 3.24 2.17
C TYR A 22 -17.91 4.24 3.31
N GLN A 23 -17.80 5.54 3.03
CA GLN A 23 -18.02 6.58 4.04
C GLN A 23 -19.47 6.59 4.55
N GLN A 24 -20.45 6.51 3.65
CA GLN A 24 -21.87 6.45 4.06
C GLN A 24 -22.19 5.15 4.80
N ALA A 25 -21.59 4.03 4.39
CA ALA A 25 -21.80 2.74 5.05
C ALA A 25 -21.23 2.75 6.48
N ALA A 26 -20.06 3.36 6.70
CA ALA A 26 -19.49 3.52 8.02
C ALA A 26 -20.44 4.26 8.99
N GLY A 27 -21.14 5.29 8.49
CA GLY A 27 -22.17 6.01 9.25
C GLY A 27 -23.39 5.15 9.64
N LEU A 28 -23.74 4.15 8.84
CA LEU A 28 -24.87 3.25 9.10
C LEU A 28 -24.55 2.19 10.17
N PHE A 29 -23.31 1.67 10.17
CA PHE A 29 -22.91 0.54 11.01
C PHE A 29 -22.26 0.93 12.34
N GLY A 30 -22.55 2.12 12.89
CA GLY A 30 -21.90 2.67 14.08
C GLY A 30 -21.81 1.75 15.33
N ALA A 31 -22.70 0.76 15.45
CA ALA A 31 -22.66 -0.23 16.53
C ALA A 31 -21.57 -1.31 16.37
N ASP A 32 -21.04 -1.52 15.15
CA ASP A 32 -20.00 -2.51 14.83
C ASP A 32 -18.65 -1.79 14.61
N ALA A 33 -18.02 -1.40 15.71
CA ALA A 33 -16.79 -0.60 15.67
C ALA A 33 -15.65 -1.23 14.83
N PRO A 34 -15.40 -2.56 14.85
CA PRO A 34 -14.44 -3.18 13.94
C PRO A 34 -14.76 -2.98 12.46
N PHE A 35 -16.03 -3.16 12.07
CA PHE A 35 -16.44 -2.99 10.67
C PHE A 35 -16.40 -1.53 10.23
N VAL A 36 -16.80 -0.60 11.09
CA VAL A 36 -16.69 0.84 10.83
C VAL A 36 -15.25 1.26 10.58
N ARG A 37 -14.31 0.85 11.45
CA ARG A 37 -12.87 1.14 11.26
C ARG A 37 -12.33 0.59 9.93
N PHE A 38 -12.83 -0.58 9.52
CA PHE A 38 -12.45 -1.16 8.24
C PHE A 38 -12.99 -0.32 7.06
N LEU A 39 -14.27 0.07 7.08
CA LEU A 39 -14.88 0.92 6.05
C LEU A 39 -14.24 2.31 6.00
N ASP A 40 -13.96 2.94 7.15
CA ASP A 40 -13.24 4.21 7.22
C ASP A 40 -11.85 4.10 6.60
N ARG A 41 -11.16 2.96 6.82
CA ARG A 41 -9.85 2.74 6.21
C ARG A 41 -9.95 2.55 4.70
N LEU A 42 -10.98 1.85 4.21
CA LEU A 42 -11.20 1.74 2.76
C LEU A 42 -11.51 3.10 2.15
N ALA A 43 -12.38 3.90 2.74
CA ALA A 43 -12.64 5.26 2.27
C ALA A 43 -11.35 6.11 2.20
N GLN A 44 -10.42 5.95 3.14
CA GLN A 44 -9.10 6.58 3.05
C GLN A 44 -8.28 6.04 1.87
N ASP A 45 -8.23 4.72 1.69
CA ASP A 45 -7.53 4.09 0.56
C ASP A 45 -8.11 4.61 -0.80
N GLU A 46 -9.44 4.69 -0.95
CA GLU A 46 -10.11 5.26 -2.14
C GLU A 46 -9.76 6.73 -2.40
N THR A 47 -9.58 7.52 -1.34
CA THR A 47 -9.15 8.92 -1.46
C THR A 47 -7.72 9.00 -2.01
N GLU A 48 -6.84 8.10 -1.56
CA GLU A 48 -5.47 8.01 -2.04
C GLU A 48 -5.43 7.58 -3.52
N HIS A 49 -6.26 6.60 -3.90
CA HIS A 49 -6.40 6.14 -5.27
C HIS A 49 -6.98 7.23 -6.19
N TYR A 50 -7.99 7.97 -5.74
CA TYR A 50 -8.55 9.13 -6.45
C TYR A 50 -7.46 10.15 -6.79
N HIS A 51 -6.60 10.48 -5.82
CA HIS A 51 -5.49 11.40 -6.05
C HIS A 51 -4.44 10.81 -6.99
N LEU A 52 -4.10 9.53 -6.84
CA LEU A 52 -3.16 8.83 -7.73
C LEU A 52 -3.65 8.85 -9.19
N MET A 53 -4.92 8.58 -9.44
CA MET A 53 -5.52 8.64 -10.78
C MET A 53 -5.56 10.06 -11.33
N GLY A 54 -5.77 11.07 -10.48
CA GLY A 54 -5.64 12.48 -10.85
C GLY A 54 -4.23 12.85 -11.30
N SER A 55 -3.22 12.46 -10.52
CA SER A 55 -1.81 12.61 -10.88
C SER A 55 -1.48 11.86 -12.18
N ALA A 56 -2.02 10.66 -12.36
CA ALA A 56 -1.87 9.89 -13.60
C ALA A 56 -2.47 10.63 -14.80
N ALA A 57 -3.68 11.18 -14.68
CA ALA A 57 -4.32 11.96 -15.73
C ALA A 57 -3.52 13.22 -16.07
N GLN A 58 -3.04 13.95 -15.07
CA GLN A 58 -2.19 15.12 -15.28
C GLN A 58 -0.86 14.76 -15.96
N TYR A 59 -0.24 13.67 -15.53
CA TYR A 59 1.01 13.15 -16.10
C TYR A 59 0.81 12.78 -17.59
N LEU A 60 -0.24 12.01 -17.89
CA LEU A 60 -0.57 11.55 -19.24
C LEU A 60 -1.01 12.70 -20.17
N GLY A 61 -1.60 13.76 -19.62
CA GLY A 61 -2.01 14.95 -20.38
C GLY A 61 -0.89 15.93 -20.68
N SER A 62 0.17 15.94 -19.88
CA SER A 62 1.29 16.89 -20.00
C SER A 62 2.49 16.37 -20.81
N ARG A 63 2.49 15.10 -21.21
CA ARG A 63 3.57 14.46 -21.98
C ARG A 63 3.05 13.81 -23.25
N PRO A 64 3.86 13.69 -24.31
CA PRO A 64 3.50 12.87 -25.46
C PRO A 64 3.20 11.45 -24.97
N ALA A 65 2.05 10.93 -25.37
CA ALA A 65 1.53 9.66 -24.89
C ALA A 65 2.58 8.55 -25.00
N PRO A 66 2.68 7.63 -24.02
CA PRO A 66 3.37 6.38 -24.24
C PRO A 66 2.84 5.76 -25.53
N ALA A 67 3.75 5.28 -26.38
CA ALA A 67 3.36 4.68 -27.66
C ALA A 67 2.43 3.49 -27.38
N ILE A 68 1.16 3.68 -27.73
CA ILE A 68 0.09 2.69 -27.80
C ILE A 68 -0.47 2.25 -26.42
N SER A 69 -1.77 2.52 -26.22
CA SER A 69 -2.62 1.75 -25.31
C SER A 69 -3.39 0.76 -26.17
N ASP A 70 -3.08 -0.53 -26.07
CA ASP A 70 -3.79 -1.59 -26.81
C ASP A 70 -5.18 -1.90 -26.20
N VAL A 71 -5.52 -1.26 -25.07
CA VAL A 71 -6.79 -1.46 -24.35
C VAL A 71 -7.64 -0.21 -24.49
N ALA A 72 -8.86 -0.39 -25.02
CA ALA A 72 -9.89 0.64 -25.12
C ALA A 72 -10.95 0.43 -24.02
N LEU A 73 -11.40 1.53 -23.42
CA LEU A 73 -12.48 1.51 -22.44
C LEU A 73 -13.83 1.53 -23.17
N THR A 74 -14.58 0.44 -23.09
CA THR A 74 -15.90 0.31 -23.73
C THR A 74 -17.04 0.69 -22.78
N ASP A 75 -18.18 1.10 -23.32
CA ASP A 75 -19.39 1.39 -22.53
C ASP A 75 -19.86 0.17 -21.73
N GLU A 76 -19.75 -1.04 -22.30
CA GLU A 76 -20.06 -2.29 -21.59
C GLU A 76 -19.16 -2.50 -20.36
N THR A 77 -17.89 -2.12 -20.45
CA THR A 77 -16.95 -2.20 -19.32
C THR A 77 -17.28 -1.16 -18.26
N ARG A 78 -17.59 0.08 -18.69
CA ARG A 78 -18.04 1.15 -17.78
C ARG A 78 -19.28 0.71 -17.00
N GLN A 79 -20.28 0.17 -17.70
CA GLN A 79 -21.52 -0.27 -17.07
C GLN A 79 -21.31 -1.40 -16.07
N ARG A 80 -20.47 -2.40 -16.40
CA ARG A 80 -20.19 -3.52 -15.48
C ARG A 80 -19.51 -3.08 -14.18
N VAL A 81 -18.69 -2.03 -14.23
CA VAL A 81 -18.02 -1.46 -13.06
C VAL A 81 -18.94 -0.51 -12.27
N GLU A 82 -19.69 0.35 -12.95
CA GLU A 82 -20.49 1.39 -12.30
C GLU A 82 -21.82 0.87 -11.72
N GLU A 83 -22.45 -0.12 -12.35
CA GLU A 83 -23.78 -0.62 -11.94
C GLU A 83 -23.79 -1.19 -10.51
N PRO A 84 -22.80 -2.01 -10.09
CA PRO A 84 -22.74 -2.51 -8.71
C PRO A 84 -22.63 -1.37 -7.68
N LEU A 85 -21.76 -0.39 -7.92
CA LEU A 85 -21.59 0.77 -7.03
C LEU A 85 -22.87 1.59 -6.94
N ARG A 86 -23.52 1.85 -8.08
CA ARG A 86 -24.81 2.57 -8.14
C ARG A 86 -25.90 1.83 -7.38
N THR A 87 -25.96 0.51 -7.53
CA THR A 87 -26.92 -0.34 -6.81
C THR A 87 -26.67 -0.31 -5.30
N ALA A 88 -25.40 -0.39 -4.88
CA ALA A 88 -25.02 -0.34 -3.48
C ALA A 88 -25.41 1.01 -2.84
N LEU A 89 -25.09 2.12 -3.48
CA LEU A 89 -25.48 3.47 -3.04
C LEU A 89 -27.01 3.62 -2.95
N ALA A 90 -27.75 3.09 -3.92
CA ALA A 90 -29.21 3.11 -3.90
C ALA A 90 -29.82 2.27 -2.76
N ASP A 91 -29.24 1.12 -2.44
CA ASP A 91 -29.65 0.30 -1.30
C ASP A 91 -29.36 1.00 0.04
N LEU A 92 -28.25 1.73 0.12
CA LEU A 92 -27.87 2.53 1.28
C LEU A 92 -28.84 3.69 1.51
N ALA A 93 -29.09 4.48 0.46
CA ALA A 93 -30.04 5.61 0.50
C ALA A 93 -31.47 5.16 0.85
N ALA A 94 -31.86 3.95 0.47
CA ALA A 94 -33.18 3.40 0.77
C ALA A 94 -33.27 2.67 2.13
N GLY A 95 -32.20 2.64 2.93
CA GLY A 95 -32.17 1.94 4.22
C GLY A 95 -32.29 0.41 4.10
N ARG A 96 -31.95 -0.16 2.94
CA ARG A 96 -32.01 -1.61 2.66
C ARG A 96 -30.64 -2.30 2.80
N MET A 97 -29.63 -1.57 3.24
CA MET A 97 -28.27 -2.05 3.38
C MET A 97 -28.08 -2.82 4.70
N SER A 98 -27.78 -4.11 4.58
CA SER A 98 -27.32 -4.94 5.70
C SER A 98 -25.81 -5.13 5.65
N LYS A 99 -25.18 -5.56 6.75
CA LYS A 99 -23.74 -5.85 6.76
C LYS A 99 -23.36 -6.88 5.70
N ARG A 100 -24.14 -7.96 5.57
CA ARG A 100 -23.92 -8.99 4.54
C ARG A 100 -23.98 -8.42 3.13
N LYS A 101 -25.01 -7.64 2.81
CA LYS A 101 -25.12 -6.96 1.51
C LYS A 101 -23.95 -6.02 1.24
N MET A 102 -23.49 -5.29 2.27
CA MET A 102 -22.34 -4.40 2.14
C MET A 102 -21.06 -5.18 1.82
N VAL A 103 -20.84 -6.32 2.46
CA VAL A 103 -19.70 -7.22 2.16
C VAL A 103 -19.78 -7.75 0.73
N ASP A 104 -20.97 -8.17 0.28
CA ASP A 104 -21.15 -8.66 -1.10
C ASP A 104 -20.92 -7.55 -2.14
N HIS A 105 -21.39 -6.33 -1.87
CA HIS A 105 -21.15 -5.15 -2.73
C HIS A 105 -19.68 -4.76 -2.77
N LEU A 106 -19.01 -4.75 -1.63
CA LEU A 106 -17.57 -4.49 -1.53
C LEU A 106 -16.78 -5.51 -2.35
N ALA A 107 -17.05 -6.80 -2.15
CA ALA A 107 -16.40 -7.86 -2.90
C ALA A 107 -16.67 -7.76 -4.41
N THR A 108 -17.88 -7.34 -4.81
CA THR A 108 -18.20 -7.17 -6.23
C THR A 108 -17.44 -5.99 -6.83
N ALA A 109 -17.32 -4.87 -6.12
CA ALA A 109 -16.64 -3.68 -6.61
C ALA A 109 -15.12 -3.89 -6.72
N GLU A 110 -14.49 -4.32 -5.62
CA GLU A 110 -13.02 -4.39 -5.47
C GLU A 110 -12.36 -5.49 -6.31
N PHE A 111 -13.14 -6.48 -6.73
CA PHE A 111 -12.69 -7.60 -7.56
C PHE A 111 -13.24 -7.54 -9.00
N SER A 112 -13.85 -6.42 -9.38
CA SER A 112 -14.32 -6.19 -10.76
C SER A 112 -13.18 -5.82 -11.72
N GLU A 113 -13.50 -5.63 -13.01
CA GLU A 113 -12.53 -5.15 -14.00
C GLU A 113 -11.92 -3.78 -13.65
N TRP A 114 -12.55 -3.01 -12.76
CA TRP A 114 -12.03 -1.75 -12.22
C TRP A 114 -10.59 -1.91 -11.71
N ASN A 115 -10.38 -2.88 -10.81
CA ASN A 115 -9.07 -3.13 -10.23
C ASN A 115 -8.03 -3.48 -11.32
N THR A 116 -8.42 -4.29 -12.30
CA THR A 116 -7.53 -4.66 -13.42
C THR A 116 -7.11 -3.44 -14.25
N LEU A 117 -8.05 -2.53 -14.54
CA LEU A 117 -7.78 -1.31 -15.30
C LEU A 117 -6.94 -0.31 -14.50
N PHE A 118 -7.17 -0.21 -13.19
CA PHE A 118 -6.34 0.57 -12.27
C PHE A 118 -4.90 0.07 -12.25
N VAL A 119 -4.72 -1.23 -12.02
CA VAL A 119 -3.42 -1.93 -12.05
C VAL A 119 -2.71 -1.67 -13.38
N TYR A 120 -3.43 -1.71 -14.50
CA TYR A 120 -2.85 -1.41 -15.81
C TYR A 120 -2.28 0.00 -15.88
N VAL A 121 -3.04 1.03 -15.49
CA VAL A 121 -2.58 2.44 -15.50
C VAL A 121 -1.35 2.59 -14.62
N VAL A 122 -1.41 2.09 -13.38
CA VAL A 122 -0.31 2.22 -12.42
C VAL A 122 0.94 1.50 -12.89
N ASN A 123 0.82 0.27 -13.42
CA ASN A 123 1.97 -0.47 -13.94
C ASN A 123 2.65 0.21 -15.13
N ARG A 124 1.90 0.95 -15.95
CA ARG A 124 2.48 1.73 -17.05
C ARG A 124 3.24 2.97 -16.59
N LEU A 125 2.90 3.49 -15.41
CA LEU A 125 3.47 4.74 -14.90
C LEU A 125 4.50 4.54 -13.77
N LYS A 126 4.50 3.39 -13.08
CA LYS A 126 5.42 3.13 -11.94
C LYS A 126 6.91 3.19 -12.28
N GLU A 127 7.29 2.87 -13.51
CA GLU A 127 8.69 3.00 -13.94
C GLU A 127 9.09 4.46 -14.22
N GLN A 128 8.10 5.35 -14.33
CA GLN A 128 8.29 6.73 -14.79
C GLN A 128 8.30 7.77 -13.67
N SER A 129 7.75 7.44 -12.49
CA SER A 129 7.76 8.30 -11.31
C SER A 129 7.66 7.48 -10.03
N ARG A 130 8.34 7.94 -8.98
CA ARG A 130 8.25 7.37 -7.63
C ARG A 130 6.83 7.40 -7.09
N GLU A 131 6.10 8.49 -7.33
CA GLU A 131 4.72 8.63 -6.88
C GLU A 131 3.86 7.42 -7.28
N PHE A 132 4.02 6.94 -8.52
CA PHE A 132 3.32 5.76 -9.01
C PHE A 132 3.89 4.44 -8.46
N GLN A 133 5.14 4.41 -8.02
CA GLN A 133 5.70 3.27 -7.26
C GLN A 133 5.06 3.17 -5.88
N TYR A 134 4.98 4.27 -5.14
CA TYR A 134 4.26 4.33 -3.86
C TYR A 134 2.78 3.97 -4.05
N GLY A 135 2.14 4.52 -5.08
CA GLY A 135 0.75 4.21 -5.40
C GLY A 135 0.51 2.72 -5.63
N ALA A 136 1.40 2.06 -6.38
CA ALA A 136 1.32 0.62 -6.62
C ALA A 136 1.50 -0.22 -5.33
N ALA A 137 2.45 0.16 -4.47
CA ALA A 137 2.66 -0.52 -3.19
C ALA A 137 1.46 -0.34 -2.24
N ARG A 138 0.89 0.88 -2.16
CA ARG A 138 -0.32 1.17 -1.36
C ARG A 138 -1.53 0.37 -1.84
N MET A 139 -1.72 0.29 -3.16
CA MET A 139 -2.78 -0.51 -3.77
C MET A 139 -2.65 -2.00 -3.40
N GLN A 140 -1.43 -2.56 -3.43
CA GLN A 140 -1.19 -3.92 -2.97
C GLN A 140 -1.56 -4.10 -1.48
N GLY A 141 -1.24 -3.11 -0.64
CA GLY A 141 -1.65 -3.07 0.77
C GLY A 141 -3.17 -3.02 0.97
N HIS A 142 -3.88 -2.23 0.16
CA HIS A 142 -5.33 -2.16 0.13
C HIS A 142 -5.99 -3.52 -0.21
N LEU A 143 -5.57 -4.16 -1.32
CA LEU A 143 -6.08 -5.48 -1.70
C LEU A 143 -5.82 -6.55 -0.63
N THR A 144 -4.62 -6.51 -0.04
CA THR A 144 -4.25 -7.44 1.06
C THR A 144 -5.14 -7.24 2.28
N ARG A 145 -5.54 -5.99 2.58
CA ARG A 145 -6.42 -5.65 3.69
C ARG A 145 -7.83 -6.19 3.47
N ILE A 146 -8.37 -6.03 2.27
CA ILE A 146 -9.69 -6.56 1.90
C ILE A 146 -9.68 -8.08 2.00
N ALA A 147 -8.70 -8.75 1.40
CA ALA A 147 -8.60 -10.22 1.43
C ALA A 147 -8.64 -10.76 2.86
N ARG A 148 -7.90 -10.14 3.78
CA ARG A 148 -7.88 -10.53 5.20
C ARG A 148 -9.15 -10.27 5.94
N PHE A 149 -9.80 -9.15 5.65
CA PHE A 149 -11.10 -8.86 6.23
C PHE A 149 -12.09 -9.95 5.82
N LEU A 150 -12.13 -10.30 4.52
CA LEU A 150 -12.99 -11.36 3.99
C LEU A 150 -12.66 -12.74 4.59
N ASP A 151 -11.37 -13.09 4.71
CA ASP A 151 -10.92 -14.33 5.36
C ASP A 151 -11.30 -14.39 6.85
N GLY A 152 -11.35 -13.24 7.52
CA GLY A 152 -11.76 -13.12 8.92
C GLY A 152 -13.26 -13.30 9.16
N LEU A 153 -14.08 -13.27 8.11
CA LEU A 153 -15.53 -13.45 8.24
C LEU A 153 -15.90 -14.92 8.50
N PRO A 154 -17.01 -15.18 9.23
CA PRO A 154 -17.63 -16.50 9.30
C PRO A 154 -17.85 -17.07 7.90
N GLU A 155 -17.68 -18.38 7.72
CA GLU A 155 -17.81 -19.03 6.40
C GLU A 155 -19.15 -18.72 5.71
N ALA A 156 -20.24 -18.70 6.49
CA ALA A 156 -21.58 -18.33 6.01
C ALA A 156 -21.71 -16.87 5.54
N ASP A 157 -20.79 -15.99 5.95
CA ASP A 157 -20.75 -14.55 5.64
C ASP A 157 -19.72 -14.20 4.56
N ARG A 158 -18.93 -15.18 4.10
CA ARG A 158 -17.94 -14.96 3.03
C ARG A 158 -18.63 -14.78 1.67
N PRO A 159 -18.20 -13.80 0.87
CA PRO A 159 -18.67 -13.65 -0.50
C PRO A 159 -18.05 -14.71 -1.40
N ALA A 160 -18.74 -15.08 -2.48
CA ALA A 160 -18.29 -16.08 -3.45
C ALA A 160 -17.29 -15.48 -4.47
N VAL A 161 -16.23 -14.84 -3.98
CA VAL A 161 -15.12 -14.31 -4.78
C VAL A 161 -13.84 -15.06 -4.47
N ASP A 162 -13.05 -15.30 -5.51
CA ASP A 162 -11.74 -15.94 -5.38
C ASP A 162 -10.68 -14.91 -4.95
N VAL A 163 -10.61 -14.68 -3.65
CA VAL A 163 -9.60 -13.81 -3.01
C VAL A 163 -8.16 -14.32 -3.19
N GLN A 164 -7.97 -15.61 -3.52
CA GLN A 164 -6.64 -16.21 -3.64
C GLN A 164 -5.95 -15.87 -4.97
N ASN A 165 -6.73 -15.46 -5.98
CA ASN A 165 -6.24 -15.10 -7.30
C ASN A 165 -6.17 -13.58 -7.55
N LEU A 166 -6.05 -12.79 -6.49
CA LEU A 166 -5.82 -11.36 -6.60
C LEU A 166 -4.56 -11.06 -7.44
N PRO A 167 -4.64 -10.19 -8.46
CA PRO A 167 -3.46 -9.81 -9.23
C PRO A 167 -2.44 -9.15 -8.30
N ARG A 168 -1.19 -9.62 -8.33
CA ARG A 168 -0.10 -8.93 -7.65
C ARG A 168 0.27 -7.68 -8.44
N VAL A 169 -0.02 -6.53 -7.84
CA VAL A 169 0.21 -5.19 -8.41
C VAL A 169 1.64 -4.73 -8.12
N TRP A 170 2.18 -5.19 -7.00
CA TRP A 170 3.50 -4.86 -6.48
C TRP A 170 4.20 -6.11 -5.95
N GLU A 171 5.52 -6.12 -6.09
CA GLU A 171 6.38 -7.06 -5.38
C GLU A 171 7.12 -6.24 -4.31
N GLU A 172 6.96 -6.60 -3.05
CA GLU A 172 7.62 -5.89 -1.95
C GLU A 172 9.13 -5.87 -2.18
N ALA A 173 9.73 -4.69 -2.04
CA ALA A 173 11.17 -4.52 -2.14
C ALA A 173 11.71 -4.11 -0.77
N LEU A 174 12.68 -4.85 -0.26
CA LEU A 174 13.29 -4.60 1.05
C LEU A 174 14.73 -4.19 0.86
N LEU A 175 15.17 -3.16 1.57
CA LEU A 175 16.57 -2.74 1.63
C LEU A 175 17.12 -3.04 3.02
N ILE A 176 18.21 -3.81 3.08
CA ILE A 176 18.91 -4.11 4.33
C ILE A 176 20.25 -3.37 4.35
N VAL A 177 20.43 -2.52 5.36
CA VAL A 177 21.61 -1.69 5.57
C VAL A 177 22.30 -2.12 6.86
N GLU A 178 23.42 -2.79 6.71
CA GLU A 178 24.16 -3.42 7.81
C GLU A 178 25.61 -3.55 7.36
N ASP A 179 26.59 -3.15 8.16
CA ASP A 179 28.01 -3.18 7.78
C ASP A 179 28.59 -4.60 7.88
N GLN A 180 28.08 -5.42 8.81
CA GLN A 180 28.57 -6.78 9.01
C GLN A 180 27.99 -7.77 7.99
N ASP A 181 28.85 -8.27 7.10
CA ASP A 181 28.44 -9.14 5.98
C ASP A 181 27.66 -10.40 6.40
N ALA A 182 28.07 -11.04 7.49
CA ALA A 182 27.39 -12.23 8.01
C ALA A 182 25.96 -11.92 8.49
N ILE A 183 25.77 -10.79 9.19
CA ILE A 183 24.46 -10.36 9.68
C ILE A 183 23.57 -9.93 8.50
N ARG A 184 24.11 -9.09 7.61
CA ARG A 184 23.42 -8.62 6.40
C ARG A 184 22.94 -9.79 5.54
N SER A 185 23.79 -10.79 5.32
CA SER A 185 23.46 -12.00 4.55
C SER A 185 22.39 -12.86 5.23
N LEU A 186 22.47 -13.05 6.55
CA LEU A 186 21.45 -13.78 7.32
C LEU A 186 20.08 -13.10 7.23
N MET A 187 20.03 -11.78 7.45
CA MET A 187 18.79 -11.02 7.34
C MET A 187 18.23 -11.06 5.93
N ALA A 188 19.08 -10.94 4.91
CA ALA A 188 18.65 -11.00 3.52
C ALA A 188 18.05 -12.36 3.15
N MET A 189 18.71 -13.44 3.55
CA MET A 189 18.20 -14.80 3.34
C MET A 189 16.86 -15.00 4.06
N PHE A 190 16.75 -14.58 5.32
CA PHE A 190 15.53 -14.71 6.12
C PHE A 190 14.36 -13.92 5.55
N LEU A 191 14.62 -12.72 5.02
CA LEU A 191 13.59 -11.80 4.53
C LEU A 191 13.22 -11.97 3.05
N SER A 192 14.01 -12.72 2.27
CA SER A 192 13.78 -13.00 0.84
C SER A 192 12.40 -13.58 0.51
N ARG A 193 11.75 -14.24 1.48
CA ARG A 193 10.38 -14.79 1.31
C ARG A 193 9.27 -13.74 1.39
N TYR A 194 9.57 -12.53 1.87
CA TYR A 194 8.60 -11.44 1.98
C TYR A 194 8.67 -10.48 0.80
N GLY A 195 9.70 -10.58 -0.04
CA GLY A 195 9.88 -9.71 -1.19
C GLY A 195 11.29 -9.77 -1.76
N LYS A 196 11.52 -9.00 -2.82
CA LYS A 196 12.84 -8.80 -3.40
C LYS A 196 13.73 -8.06 -2.40
N VAL A 197 14.81 -8.69 -1.97
CA VAL A 197 15.77 -8.06 -1.04
C VAL A 197 16.95 -7.49 -1.81
N GLU A 198 17.27 -6.24 -1.51
CA GLU A 198 18.55 -5.61 -1.84
C GLU A 198 19.30 -5.29 -0.55
N THR A 199 20.62 -5.23 -0.65
CA THR A 199 21.50 -5.00 0.50
C THR A 199 22.43 -3.83 0.24
N ALA A 200 22.81 -3.14 1.31
CA ALA A 200 23.80 -2.08 1.32
C ALA A 200 24.73 -2.26 2.52
N ALA A 201 26.03 -2.05 2.30
CA ALA A 201 27.03 -2.16 3.37
C ALA A 201 27.26 -0.84 4.13
N SER A 202 26.69 0.26 3.65
CA SER A 202 26.78 1.58 4.30
C SER A 202 25.55 2.45 4.03
N GLY A 203 25.40 3.52 4.81
CA GLY A 203 24.33 4.51 4.60
C GLY A 203 24.39 5.19 3.24
N GLU A 204 25.59 5.47 2.71
CA GLU A 204 25.77 6.09 1.39
C GLU A 204 25.31 5.19 0.25
N GLU A 205 25.63 3.90 0.31
CA GLU A 205 25.15 2.92 -0.67
C GLU A 205 23.63 2.79 -0.60
N ALA A 206 23.08 2.71 0.62
CA ALA A 206 21.65 2.66 0.85
C ALA A 206 20.95 3.89 0.24
N LEU A 207 21.46 5.09 0.50
CA LEU A 207 20.90 6.33 -0.03
C LEU A 207 20.98 6.37 -1.57
N ALA A 208 22.08 5.89 -2.17
CA ALA A 208 22.20 5.80 -3.62
C ALA A 208 21.19 4.85 -4.26
N ARG A 209 20.86 3.74 -3.58
CA ARG A 209 19.82 2.81 -3.99
C ARG A 209 18.42 3.41 -3.83
N MET A 210 18.13 4.02 -2.68
CA MET A 210 16.88 4.74 -2.43
C MET A 210 16.66 5.88 -3.44
N ARG A 211 17.71 6.45 -4.05
CA ARG A 211 17.59 7.43 -5.14
C ARG A 211 16.94 6.86 -6.41
N ARG A 212 17.02 5.55 -6.64
CA ARG A 212 16.60 4.89 -7.88
C ARG A 212 15.40 3.98 -7.71
N SER A 213 15.19 3.46 -6.51
CA SER A 213 14.19 2.43 -6.23
C SER A 213 13.34 2.80 -5.03
N TYR A 214 12.06 2.41 -5.08
CA TYR A 214 11.20 2.32 -3.91
C TYR A 214 11.52 1.07 -3.10
N TYR A 215 11.46 1.20 -1.77
CA TYR A 215 11.54 0.08 -0.84
C TYR A 215 10.39 0.16 0.16
N SER A 216 9.64 -0.93 0.26
CA SER A 216 8.54 -1.10 1.20
C SER A 216 9.03 -1.20 2.65
N VAL A 217 10.25 -1.70 2.85
CA VAL A 217 10.94 -1.70 4.14
C VAL A 217 12.40 -1.36 3.94
N ILE A 218 12.90 -0.47 4.79
CA ILE A 218 14.31 -0.14 4.93
C ILE A 218 14.73 -0.55 6.33
N LEU A 219 15.39 -1.70 6.41
CA LEU A 219 15.98 -2.20 7.64
C LEU A 219 17.39 -1.64 7.76
N THR A 220 17.67 -0.83 8.78
CA THR A 220 18.99 -0.22 8.95
C THR A 220 19.52 -0.44 10.36
N ASP A 221 20.80 -0.79 10.49
CA ASP A 221 21.50 -0.56 11.76
C ASP A 221 21.58 0.96 12.01
N ILE A 222 21.51 1.35 13.27
CA ILE A 222 21.76 2.73 13.70
C ILE A 222 23.25 3.03 13.69
N ASN A 223 24.09 2.10 14.16
CA ASN A 223 25.51 2.33 14.38
C ASN A 223 26.37 1.97 13.16
N LEU A 224 25.99 2.46 11.98
CA LEU A 224 26.76 2.27 10.75
C LEU A 224 28.02 3.15 10.74
N PRO A 225 29.14 2.67 10.18
CA PRO A 225 30.32 3.50 9.97
C PRO A 225 30.09 4.51 8.84
N GLY A 226 30.59 5.74 9.01
CA GLY A 226 30.36 6.82 8.05
C GLY A 226 29.02 7.49 8.32
N MET A 227 28.11 7.44 7.34
CA MET A 227 26.71 7.84 7.54
C MET A 227 25.98 6.84 8.44
N ASP A 228 25.59 7.31 9.63
CA ASP A 228 24.84 6.49 10.58
C ASP A 228 23.37 6.29 10.13
N GLY A 229 22.65 5.38 10.78
CA GLY A 229 21.27 5.05 10.38
C GLY A 229 20.28 6.21 10.53
N LEU A 230 20.49 7.12 11.48
CA LEU A 230 19.64 8.31 11.68
C LEU A 230 19.98 9.40 10.65
N GLU A 231 21.26 9.58 10.32
CA GLU A 231 21.70 10.46 9.24
C GLU A 231 21.18 9.98 7.88
N LEU A 232 21.19 8.67 7.64
CA LEU A 232 20.56 8.03 6.48
C LEU A 232 19.06 8.34 6.44
N PHE A 233 18.36 8.18 7.56
CA PHE A 233 16.94 8.50 7.67
C PHE A 233 16.65 9.96 7.33
N GLU A 234 17.40 10.91 7.91
CA GLU A 234 17.24 12.33 7.61
C GLU A 234 17.54 12.65 6.14
N ALA A 235 18.55 12.00 5.53
CA ALA A 235 18.84 12.13 4.12
C ALA A 235 17.73 11.54 3.24
N ALA A 236 17.16 10.42 3.64
CA ALA A 236 16.05 9.77 2.95
C ALA A 236 14.78 10.63 2.99
N LEU A 237 14.46 11.26 4.14
CA LEU A 237 13.33 12.20 4.25
C LEU A 237 13.46 13.41 3.33
N ARG A 238 14.71 13.89 3.10
CA ARG A 238 14.97 14.97 2.14
C ARG A 238 14.77 14.54 0.68
N LEU A 239 15.01 13.26 0.37
CA LEU A 239 14.69 12.71 -0.95
C LEU A 239 13.18 12.53 -1.11
N ASP A 240 12.53 12.07 -0.05
CA ASP A 240 11.13 11.69 -0.07
C ASP A 240 10.53 11.67 1.34
N PRO A 241 9.70 12.65 1.70
CA PRO A 241 9.05 12.69 3.01
C PRO A 241 8.15 11.47 3.28
N GLN A 242 7.67 10.78 2.24
CA GLN A 242 6.81 9.60 2.38
C GLN A 242 7.58 8.35 2.78
N ILE A 243 8.92 8.38 2.79
CA ILE A 243 9.73 7.21 3.08
C ILE A 243 9.75 6.85 4.59
N ALA A 244 9.37 7.79 5.46
CA ALA A 244 9.50 7.66 6.91
C ALA A 244 8.89 6.37 7.49
N PRO A 245 7.64 6.00 7.15
CA PRO A 245 6.98 4.82 7.72
C PRO A 245 7.63 3.49 7.31
N HIS A 246 8.52 3.51 6.31
CA HIS A 246 9.17 2.31 5.78
C HIS A 246 10.45 1.95 6.55
N PHE A 247 10.94 2.80 7.44
CA PHE A 247 12.16 2.55 8.21
C PHE A 247 11.91 1.63 9.41
N LEU A 248 12.75 0.60 9.53
CA LEU A 248 12.91 -0.24 10.71
C LEU A 248 14.36 -0.15 11.18
N PHE A 249 14.57 0.41 12.36
CA PHE A 249 15.90 0.55 12.92
C PHE A 249 16.25 -0.65 13.80
N CYS A 250 17.44 -1.20 13.61
CA CYS A 250 18.01 -2.21 14.49
C CYS A 250 19.09 -1.57 15.36
N SER A 251 19.11 -1.83 16.67
CA SER A 251 20.18 -1.32 17.54
C SER A 251 20.48 -2.21 18.74
N GLY A 252 21.77 -2.45 19.01
CA GLY A 252 22.26 -3.18 20.19
C GLY A 252 22.59 -2.31 21.40
N GLY A 253 22.33 -1.01 21.33
CA GLY A 253 22.63 -0.06 22.39
C GLY A 253 22.23 1.34 21.96
N LEU A 254 21.11 1.83 22.49
CA LEU A 254 20.65 3.20 22.30
C LEU A 254 20.97 4.03 23.54
N SER A 255 21.41 5.28 23.34
CA SER A 255 21.36 6.25 24.44
C SER A 255 19.89 6.53 24.80
N LEU A 256 19.63 6.92 26.04
CA LEU A 256 18.28 7.30 26.48
C LEU A 256 17.71 8.42 25.59
N GLU A 257 18.55 9.40 25.24
CA GLU A 257 18.18 10.51 24.37
C GLU A 257 17.75 10.04 22.97
N THR A 258 18.52 9.14 22.34
CA THR A 258 18.18 8.59 21.03
C THR A 258 16.89 7.78 21.11
N TRP A 259 16.71 6.97 22.14
CA TRP A 259 15.48 6.21 22.35
C TRP A 259 14.26 7.13 22.47
N GLU A 260 14.34 8.16 23.32
CA GLU A 260 13.26 9.13 23.51
C GLU A 260 12.93 9.90 22.23
N ARG A 261 13.94 10.27 21.44
CA ARG A 261 13.74 10.87 20.12
C ARG A 261 12.96 9.94 19.19
N MET A 262 13.38 8.68 19.09
CA MET A 262 12.73 7.71 18.20
C MET A 262 11.29 7.42 18.61
N GLN A 263 11.00 7.36 19.91
CA GLN A 263 9.64 7.23 20.42
C GLN A 263 8.78 8.45 20.08
N ARG A 264 9.32 9.66 20.25
CA ARG A 264 8.63 10.91 19.90
C ARG A 264 8.30 10.99 18.41
N ASP A 265 9.23 10.55 17.57
CA ASP A 265 9.10 10.56 16.11
C ASP A 265 8.34 9.32 15.59
N ASN A 266 7.84 8.45 16.48
CA ASN A 266 7.11 7.22 16.19
C ASN A 266 7.85 6.28 15.20
N LEU A 267 9.17 6.17 15.36
CA LEU A 267 10.02 5.35 14.52
C LEU A 267 9.99 3.90 14.98
N ALA A 268 9.90 2.95 14.03
CA ALA A 268 9.92 1.53 14.34
C ALA A 268 11.34 1.09 14.72
N VAL A 269 11.50 0.51 15.92
CA VAL A 269 12.80 0.07 16.45
C VAL A 269 12.75 -1.38 16.90
N LEU A 270 13.79 -2.14 16.57
CA LEU A 270 14.05 -3.49 17.03
C LEU A 270 15.38 -3.54 17.81
N ILE A 271 15.30 -3.87 19.09
CA ILE A 271 16.47 -3.89 19.98
C ILE A 271 17.22 -5.23 19.82
N LYS A 272 18.52 -5.17 19.49
CA LYS A 272 19.43 -6.32 19.45
C LYS A 272 19.84 -6.69 20.90
N PRO A 273 19.96 -7.98 21.25
CA PRO A 273 19.59 -9.12 20.42
C PRO A 273 18.07 -9.29 20.33
N PHE A 274 17.56 -9.61 19.14
CA PHE A 274 16.15 -9.90 18.89
C PHE A 274 15.97 -11.30 18.32
N ALA A 275 14.79 -11.89 18.50
CA ALA A 275 14.46 -13.14 17.83
C ALA A 275 14.13 -12.87 16.34
N LEU A 276 14.41 -13.84 15.47
CA LEU A 276 14.02 -13.77 14.06
C LEU A 276 12.51 -13.56 13.87
N ASP A 277 11.70 -14.08 14.80
CA ASP A 277 10.25 -13.90 14.79
C ASP A 277 9.83 -12.45 15.11
N ASP A 278 10.61 -11.72 15.91
CA ASP A 278 10.39 -10.29 16.14
C ASP A 278 10.70 -9.47 14.89
N LEU A 279 11.81 -9.77 14.21
CA LEU A 279 12.14 -9.16 12.92
C LEU A 279 11.04 -9.41 11.89
N ARG A 280 10.55 -10.65 11.80
CA ARG A 280 9.42 -11.00 10.93
C ARG A 280 8.20 -10.14 11.24
N ARG A 281 7.76 -10.09 12.50
CA ARG A 281 6.57 -9.30 12.89
C ARG A 281 6.75 -7.82 12.60
N ALA A 282 7.94 -7.27 12.82
CA ALA A 282 8.23 -5.86 12.56
C ALA A 282 8.14 -5.54 11.07
N VAL A 283 8.76 -6.36 10.22
CA VAL A 283 8.65 -6.26 8.75
C VAL A 283 7.19 -6.38 8.32
N GLU A 284 6.49 -7.42 8.78
CA GLU A 284 5.08 -7.64 8.46
C GLU A 284 4.20 -6.45 8.84
N ARG A 285 4.43 -5.78 9.98
CA ARG A 285 3.68 -4.57 10.33
C ARG A 285 3.90 -3.44 9.32
N ILE A 286 5.13 -3.23 8.88
CA ILE A 286 5.48 -2.14 7.95
C ILE A 286 4.85 -2.37 6.57
N ILE A 287 4.93 -3.59 6.04
CA ILE A 287 4.28 -3.93 4.75
C ILE A 287 2.76 -4.16 4.88
N GLY A 288 2.16 -3.80 6.02
CA GLY A 288 0.73 -3.94 6.25
C GLY A 288 0.25 -5.39 6.41
N LEU A 289 1.17 -6.35 6.58
CA LEU A 289 0.88 -7.74 6.91
C LEU A 289 0.45 -7.97 8.37
N LEU A 290 0.51 -6.99 9.27
CA LEU A 290 -0.11 -7.06 10.60
C LEU A 290 -0.75 -5.70 10.95
N PRO A 291 -1.81 -5.66 11.78
CA PRO A 291 -2.37 -4.39 12.26
C PRO A 291 -1.28 -3.59 13.00
N THR A 292 -1.25 -2.28 12.79
CA THR A 292 -0.56 -1.36 13.69
C THR A 292 -1.28 -1.42 15.04
N ALA A 293 -0.54 -1.70 16.12
CA ALA A 293 -1.10 -1.58 17.46
C ALA A 293 -1.39 -0.10 17.69
N GLY A 294 -2.69 0.24 17.84
CA GLY A 294 -3.14 1.56 18.24
C GLY A 294 -2.96 1.80 19.73
#